data_AF-A0A6P4FXA1-F1
#
_entry.id   AF-A0A6P4FXA1-F1
#
_cell.length_a   1.000
_cell.length_b   1.000
_cell.length_c   1.000
_cell.angle_alpha   90.00
_cell.angle_beta   90.00
_cell.angle_gamma   90.00
#
_symmetry.space_group_name_H-M   'P 1'
#
loop_
_entity.id
_entity.type
_entity.pdbx_description
1 polymer ?
#
loop_
_entity_poly.entity_id
_entity_poly.type
_entity_poly.pdbx_seq_one_letter_code
_entity_poly.pdbx_strand_id
1 'polypeptide(L)'
;MWPFRACTTTCRQLAVFGTGQRGRTVLLFQNEKFVKNRCSASRTYWICSRKDVTVCRARVVTALDKNAQARIIKCTYEHDHSRKFPNNNVNLPVLIKRDKKCLSLE
;
A
#
# COMPACT_ATOMS: atom_id res chain seq x y z
N MET A 1 18.38 18.36 -5.57
CA MET A 1 19.07 17.05 -5.53
C MET A 1 18.35 16.15 -4.52
N TRP A 2 17.69 15.08 -4.97
CA TRP A 2 17.00 14.14 -4.08
C TRP A 2 17.74 12.80 -4.11
N PRO A 3 18.43 12.37 -3.03
CA PRO A 3 19.16 11.12 -3.02
C PRO A 3 18.24 10.03 -2.44
N PHE A 4 17.19 9.66 -3.17
CA PHE A 4 16.48 8.43 -2.87
C PHE A 4 16.56 7.58 -4.12
N ARG A 5 17.33 6.48 -4.01
CA ARG A 5 17.42 5.45 -5.04
C ARG A 5 16.00 4.93 -5.23
N ALA A 6 15.30 5.50 -6.21
CA ALA A 6 14.13 4.85 -6.76
C ALA A 6 14.66 3.53 -7.29
N CYS A 7 14.30 2.43 -6.65
CA CYS A 7 14.41 1.12 -7.25
C CYS A 7 13.44 1.16 -8.46
N THR A 8 13.90 1.74 -9.57
CA THR A 8 13.20 1.80 -10.86
C THR A 8 13.30 0.47 -11.58
N THR A 9 13.40 -0.63 -10.83
CA THR A 9 13.34 -1.95 -11.41
C THR A 9 11.93 -2.11 -11.95
N THR A 10 11.85 -2.15 -13.28
CA THR A 10 10.67 -2.56 -14.04
C THR A 10 10.36 -4.01 -13.71
N CYS A 11 9.89 -4.26 -12.48
CA CYS A 11 9.59 -5.59 -11.97
C CYS A 11 8.29 -6.04 -12.60
N ARG A 12 8.34 -6.69 -13.77
CA ARG A 12 7.18 -7.30 -14.45
C ARG A 12 6.68 -8.59 -13.77
N GLN A 13 6.78 -8.65 -12.45
CA GLN A 13 6.36 -9.79 -11.65
C GLN A 13 4.83 -9.85 -11.59
N LEU A 14 4.27 -11.06 -11.58
CA LEU A 14 2.84 -11.27 -11.35
C LEU A 14 2.47 -10.76 -9.96
N ALA A 15 1.36 -10.03 -9.89
CA ALA A 15 0.81 -9.58 -8.62
C ALA A 15 0.18 -10.78 -7.90
N VAL A 16 0.63 -11.04 -6.68
CA VAL A 16 0.05 -12.07 -5.81
C VAL A 16 -0.94 -11.42 -4.87
N PHE A 17 -2.18 -11.90 -4.88
CA PHE A 17 -3.23 -11.38 -4.02
C PHE A 17 -3.54 -12.36 -2.89
N GLY A 18 -3.87 -11.80 -1.73
CA GLY A 18 -4.39 -12.55 -0.60
C GLY A 18 -5.59 -11.86 0.02
N THR A 19 -6.07 -12.44 1.11
CA THR A 19 -7.20 -11.91 1.87
C THR A 19 -6.70 -11.20 3.13
N GLY A 20 -7.03 -9.92 3.25
CA GLY A 20 -6.76 -9.10 4.42
C GLY A 20 -7.87 -9.20 5.46
N GLN A 21 -7.81 -8.32 6.46
CA GLN A 21 -8.88 -8.23 7.45
C GLN A 21 -10.22 -7.90 6.78
N ARG A 22 -11.31 -8.47 7.31
CA ARG A 22 -12.68 -8.23 6.83
C ARG A 22 -12.90 -8.61 5.36
N GLY A 23 -12.14 -9.58 4.85
CA GLY A 23 -12.29 -10.10 3.48
C GLY A 23 -11.77 -9.19 2.37
N ARG A 24 -11.05 -8.11 2.69
CA ARG A 24 -10.55 -7.18 1.66
C ARG A 24 -9.31 -7.73 0.97
N THR A 25 -9.26 -7.65 -0.35
CA THR A 25 -8.08 -8.06 -1.14
C THR A 25 -6.86 -7.23 -0.76
N VAL A 26 -5.74 -7.91 -0.52
CA VAL A 26 -4.43 -7.30 -0.29
C VAL A 26 -3.44 -7.80 -1.33
N LEU A 27 -2.46 -6.96 -1.66
CA LEU A 27 -1.33 -7.35 -2.48
C LEU A 27 -0.21 -7.86 -1.57
N LEU A 28 0.34 -9.03 -1.89
CA LEU A 28 1.47 -9.64 -1.21
C LEU A 28 2.70 -9.46 -2.10
N PHE A 29 3.71 -8.76 -1.59
CA PHE A 29 4.93 -8.50 -2.36
C PHE A 29 6.12 -8.35 -1.43
N GLN A 30 7.23 -9.06 -1.73
CA GLN A 30 8.46 -9.05 -0.92
C GLN A 30 8.21 -9.24 0.59
N ASN A 31 7.41 -10.25 0.96
CA ASN A 31 7.03 -10.57 2.34
C ASN A 31 6.22 -9.48 3.06
N GLU A 32 5.81 -8.43 2.35
CA GLU A 32 5.05 -7.32 2.89
C GLU A 32 3.62 -7.27 2.35
N LYS A 33 2.71 -6.71 3.15
CA LYS A 33 1.29 -6.59 2.81
C LYS A 33 0.95 -5.17 2.40
N PHE A 34 0.31 -5.03 1.26
CA PHE A 34 -0.18 -3.75 0.74
C PHE A 34 -1.69 -3.74 0.61
N VAL A 35 -2.30 -2.62 1.01
CA VAL A 35 -3.74 -2.38 0.90
C VAL A 35 -4.03 -1.50 -0.31
N LYS A 36 -5.18 -1.72 -0.96
CA LYS A 36 -5.63 -0.89 -2.08
C LYS A 36 -5.84 0.55 -1.60
N ASN A 37 -5.19 1.50 -2.27
CA ASN A 37 -5.34 2.93 -1.99
C ASN A 37 -6.29 3.61 -2.98
N ARG A 38 -6.04 3.41 -4.27
CA ARG A 38 -6.89 3.91 -5.36
C ARG A 38 -6.73 3.03 -6.59
N CYS A 39 -7.76 2.95 -7.42
CA CYS A 39 -7.72 2.30 -8.71
C CYS A 39 -8.16 3.27 -9.80
N SER A 40 -7.57 3.11 -10.97
CA SER A 40 -7.96 3.72 -12.24
C SER A 40 -8.27 2.60 -13.22
N ALA A 41 -8.81 2.91 -14.39
CA ALA A 41 -9.16 1.90 -15.40
C ALA A 41 -7.99 0.94 -15.75
N SER A 42 -6.75 1.45 -15.79
CA SER A 42 -5.58 0.69 -16.21
C SER A 42 -4.61 0.30 -15.07
N ARG A 43 -4.75 0.91 -13.88
CA ARG A 43 -3.74 0.81 -12.81
C ARG A 43 -4.37 0.76 -11.43
N THR A 44 -3.80 -0.05 -10.55
CA THR A 44 -4.14 -0.05 -9.13
C THR A 44 -2.94 0.37 -8.30
N TYR A 45 -3.16 1.30 -7.38
CA TYR A 45 -2.15 1.82 -6.47
C TYR A 45 -2.34 1.21 -5.09
N TRP A 46 -1.26 0.68 -4.56
CA TRP A 46 -1.19 -0.04 -3.30
C TRP A 46 -0.23 0.67 -2.35
N ILE A 47 -0.60 0.74 -1.09
CA ILE A 47 0.21 1.35 -0.02
C ILE A 47 0.50 0.29 1.05
N CYS A 48 1.62 0.43 1.74
CA CYS A 48 1.93 -0.44 2.88
C CYS A 48 0.75 -0.47 3.87
N SER A 49 0.37 -1.67 4.31
CA SER A 49 -0.70 -1.89 5.31
C SER A 49 -0.42 -1.21 6.65
N ARG A 50 0.86 -0.98 6.99
CA ARG A 50 1.29 -0.34 8.23
C ARG A 50 1.44 1.18 8.12
N LYS A 51 1.08 1.79 6.98
CA LYS A 51 1.28 3.24 6.73
C LYS A 51 0.59 4.13 7.76
N ASP A 52 -0.50 3.69 8.38
CA ASP A 52 -1.22 4.52 9.36
C ASP A 52 -0.51 4.57 10.72
N VAL A 53 0.20 3.50 11.09
CA VAL A 53 0.90 3.36 12.39
C VAL A 53 2.42 3.59 12.33
N THR A 54 3.01 3.45 11.14
CA THR A 54 4.45 3.61 10.90
C THR A 54 4.74 4.75 9.94
N VAL A 55 6.01 5.17 9.88
CA VAL A 55 6.48 6.19 8.92
C VAL A 55 6.59 5.66 7.48
N CYS A 56 6.26 4.38 7.26
CA CYS A 56 6.41 3.69 5.98
C CYS A 56 5.77 4.44 4.80
N ARG A 57 6.57 4.64 3.76
CA ARG A 57 6.16 5.29 2.50
C ARG A 57 6.11 4.35 1.32
N ALA A 58 6.37 3.06 1.53
CA ALA A 58 6.39 2.04 0.48
C ALA A 58 5.05 2.00 -0.29
N ARG A 59 5.15 2.01 -1.63
CA ARG A 59 4.00 1.90 -2.54
C ARG A 59 4.33 0.96 -3.68
N VAL A 60 3.30 0.27 -4.15
CA VAL A 60 3.36 -0.60 -5.32
C VAL A 60 2.24 -0.20 -6.28
N VAL A 61 2.50 -0.27 -7.58
CA VAL A 61 1.50 -0.06 -8.63
C VAL A 61 1.41 -1.33 -9.45
N THR A 62 0.19 -1.81 -9.66
CA THR A 62 -0.11 -2.91 -10.57
C THR A 62 -0.90 -2.43 -11.77
N ALA A 63 -0.76 -3.11 -12.91
CA ALA A 63 -1.58 -2.91 -14.10
C ALA A 63 -2.01 -4.26 -14.67
N LEU A 64 -3.14 -4.29 -15.37
CA LEU A 64 -3.56 -5.49 -16.11
C LEU A 64 -2.77 -5.58 -17.41
N ASP A 65 -2.28 -6.77 -17.71
CA ASP A 65 -1.67 -7.12 -18.99
C ASP A 65 -2.76 -7.46 -20.04
N LYS A 66 -2.38 -7.73 -21.29
CA LYS A 66 -3.29 -8.12 -22.37
C LYS A 66 -4.10 -9.37 -22.03
N ASN A 67 -3.54 -10.23 -21.19
CA ASN A 67 -4.16 -11.48 -20.74
C ASN A 67 -5.02 -11.29 -19.47
N ALA A 68 -5.43 -10.06 -19.14
CA ALA A 68 -6.18 -9.71 -17.92
C ALA A 68 -5.50 -10.12 -16.60
N GLN A 69 -4.18 -10.36 -16.62
CA GLN A 69 -3.38 -10.68 -15.43
C GLN A 69 -2.79 -9.41 -14.83
N ALA A 70 -2.91 -9.25 -13.52
CA ALA A 70 -2.29 -8.13 -12.83
C ALA A 70 -0.78 -8.34 -12.67
N ARG A 71 0.01 -7.37 -13.12
CA ARG A 71 1.46 -7.33 -12.94
C ARG A 71 1.87 -6.11 -12.15
N ILE A 72 2.91 -6.26 -11.35
CA ILE A 72 3.60 -5.13 -10.74
C ILE A 72 4.28 -4.37 -11.87
N ILE A 73 4.17 -3.04 -11.84
CA ILE A 73 4.78 -2.16 -12.84
C ILE A 73 5.66 -1.08 -12.22
N LYS A 74 5.50 -0.82 -10.91
CA LYS A 74 6.31 0.15 -10.19
C LYS A 74 6.30 -0.16 -8.69
N CYS A 75 7.47 -0.05 -8.08
CA CYS A 75 7.65 -0.02 -6.63
C CYS A 75 8.33 1.32 -6.26
N THR A 76 7.98 1.90 -5.13
CA THR A 76 8.60 3.14 -4.65
C THR A 76 8.80 3.09 -3.15
N TYR A 77 9.93 3.65 -2.70
CA TYR A 77 10.40 3.69 -1.31
C TYR A 77 10.72 2.33 -0.71
N GLU A 78 11.72 2.31 0.17
CA GLU A 78 12.01 1.16 1.03
C GLU A 78 11.02 1.09 2.19
N HIS A 79 10.88 -0.10 2.78
CA HIS A 79 10.04 -0.30 3.94
C HIS A 79 10.72 0.22 5.21
N ASP A 80 10.05 1.15 5.89
CA ASP A 80 10.44 1.62 7.21
C ASP A 80 9.23 1.53 8.15
N HIS A 81 9.28 0.56 9.04
CA HIS A 81 8.20 0.29 10.00
C HIS A 81 8.46 0.91 11.38
N SER A 82 9.29 1.94 11.47
CA SER A 82 9.42 2.77 12.68
C SER A 82 8.07 3.41 13.02
N ARG A 83 7.66 3.34 14.29
CA ARG A 83 6.36 3.88 14.73
C ARG A 83 6.36 5.41 14.61
N LYS A 84 5.26 5.98 14.10
CA LYS A 84 5.08 7.44 14.02
C LYS A 84 5.02 8.11 15.38
N PHE A 85 4.38 7.42 16.32
CA PHE A 85 4.24 7.84 17.70
C PHE A 85 4.97 6.79 18.54
N PRO A 86 6.12 7.13 19.13
CA PRO A 86 6.76 6.24 20.08
C PRO A 86 5.78 6.00 21.22
N ASN A 87 5.76 4.76 21.71
CA ASN A 87 4.79 4.30 22.68
C ASN A 87 5.16 4.87 24.07
N ASN A 88 4.94 6.16 24.32
CA ASN A 88 4.94 6.67 25.69
C ASN A 88 3.56 6.35 26.26
N ASN A 89 3.55 5.57 27.33
CA ASN A 89 2.39 5.25 28.15
C ASN A 89 1.81 6.53 28.77
N VAL A 90 1.16 7.36 27.96
CA VAL A 90 0.45 8.56 28.40
C VAL A 90 -0.94 8.50 27.77
N ASN A 91 -1.92 8.48 28.64
CA ASN A 91 -3.35 8.50 28.36
C ASN A 91 -3.67 9.69 27.42
N LEU A 92 -3.78 9.45 26.11
CA LEU A 92 -4.10 10.48 25.12
C LEU A 92 -5.42 10.11 24.42
N PRO A 93 -6.45 10.99 24.46
CA PRO A 93 -7.76 10.67 23.91
C PRO A 93 -7.63 10.44 22.40
N VAL A 94 -8.26 9.36 21.96
CA VAL A 94 -8.29 8.84 20.58
C VAL A 94 -8.84 9.89 19.61
N LEU A 95 -7.97 10.78 19.13
CA LEU A 95 -8.19 11.60 17.96
C LEU A 95 -7.38 10.99 16.83
N ILE A 96 -8.02 10.17 16.01
CA ILE A 96 -8.22 10.32 14.55
C ILE A 96 -8.91 9.02 14.09
N LYS A 97 -10.23 8.91 14.29
CA LYS A 97 -11.05 8.09 13.39
C LYS A 97 -11.26 8.91 12.11
N ARG A 98 -10.45 8.67 11.08
CA ARG A 98 -10.82 9.07 9.72
C ARG A 98 -11.77 7.99 9.20
N ASP A 99 -13.07 8.24 9.39
CA ASP A 99 -14.12 7.48 8.71
C ASP A 99 -13.89 7.59 7.20
N LYS A 100 -13.52 6.46 6.58
CA LYS A 100 -13.47 6.33 5.12
C LYS A 100 -14.91 6.09 4.66
N LYS A 101 -15.66 7.17 4.43
CA LYS A 101 -16.96 7.13 3.75
C LYS A 101 -16.70 6.63 2.31
N CYS A 102 -17.12 5.40 2.02
CA CYS A 102 -17.12 4.88 0.66
C CYS A 102 -18.31 5.52 -0.05
N LEU A 103 -18.07 6.48 -0.93
CA LEU A 103 -19.05 6.93 -1.90
C LEU A 103 -19.23 5.79 -2.91
N SER A 104 -20.27 4.98 -2.72
CA SER A 104 -20.88 4.25 -3.82
C SER A 104 -21.58 5.29 -4.70
N LEU A 105 -21.23 5.31 -5.99
CA LEU A 105 -22.10 5.90 -7.00
C LEU A 105 -23.03 4.79 -7.48
N GLU A 106 -24.33 5.04 -7.35
CA GLU A 106 -25.38 4.43 -8.18
C GLU A 106 -25.25 4.90 -9.63
#